data_AF-A0A6L4YY81-F1
#
_entry.id   AF-A0A6L4YY81-F1
#
_cell.length_a   1.000
_cell.length_b   1.000
_cell.length_c   1.000
_cell.angle_alpha   90.00
_cell.angle_beta   90.00
_cell.angle_gamma   90.00
#
_symmetry.space_group_name_H-M   'P 1'
#
loop_
_entity.id
_entity.type
_entity.pdbx_description
1 polymer ?
#
loop_
_entity_poly.entity_id
_entity_poly.type
_entity_poly.pdbx_seq_one_letter_code
_entity_poly.pdbx_strand_id
1 'polypeptide(L)'
;SVEKVMLAGRGRWNIENETFNTLKNQGYHFEHNYGHGYEHLATVLALLMFLAFTVDQILQSCWSLFQQVRSGLRTTAKLWDCLRSLFKVLPFASMSALYIHMASLYRIQLR
;
A
#
# COMPACT_ATOMS: atom_id res chain seq x y z
N SER A 1 28.28 -16.24 5.06
CA SER A 1 29.00 -15.23 4.26
C SER A 1 28.64 -13.86 4.77
N VAL A 2 29.62 -12.96 4.90
CA VAL A 2 29.46 -11.57 5.40
C VAL A 2 28.42 -10.79 4.58
N GLU A 3 28.30 -11.08 3.29
CA GLU A 3 27.33 -10.45 2.38
C GLU A 3 25.87 -10.61 2.84
N LYS A 4 25.47 -11.80 3.30
CA LYS A 4 24.09 -12.04 3.77
C LYS A 4 23.75 -11.20 5.00
N VAL A 5 24.72 -11.03 5.91
CA VAL A 5 24.56 -10.21 7.12
C VAL A 5 24.44 -8.73 6.76
N MET A 6 25.25 -8.26 5.80
CA MET A 6 25.17 -6.89 5.29
C MET A 6 23.80 -6.58 4.64
N LEU A 7 23.29 -7.48 3.80
CA LEU A 7 21.98 -7.33 3.16
C LEU A 7 20.86 -7.30 4.21
N ALA A 8 20.88 -8.20 5.19
CA ALA A 8 19.92 -8.20 6.28
C ALA A 8 19.99 -6.91 7.11
N GLY A 9 21.19 -6.41 7.41
CA GLY A 9 21.41 -5.15 8.12
C GLY A 9 20.81 -3.95 7.38
N ARG A 10 21.02 -3.85 6.06
CA ARG A 10 20.39 -2.81 5.23
C ARG A 10 18.88 -2.93 5.15
N GLY A 11 18.37 -4.16 5.01
CA GLY A 11 16.93 -4.41 5.04
C GLY A 11 16.29 -3.92 6.33
N ARG A 12 16.89 -4.26 7.48
CA ARG A 12 16.44 -3.78 8.80
C ARG A 12 16.45 -2.25 8.90
N TRP A 13 17.51 -1.62 8.43
CA TRP A 13 17.62 -0.15 8.44
C TRP A 13 16.54 0.51 7.58
N ASN A 14 16.25 -0.02 6.38
CA ASN A 14 15.16 0.48 5.53
C ASN A 14 13.79 0.32 6.20
N ILE A 15 13.51 -0.84 6.81
CA ILE A 15 12.25 -1.09 7.52
C ILE A 15 12.04 -0.07 8.64
N GLU A 16 13.09 0.23 9.41
CA GLU A 16 13.05 1.21 10.50
C GLU A 16 12.82 2.64 9.99
N ASN A 17 13.62 3.08 9.03
CA ASN A 17 13.63 4.49 8.61
C ASN A 17 12.56 4.87 7.59
N GLU A 18 12.04 3.91 6.83
CA GLU A 18 10.95 4.18 5.88
C GLU A 18 9.62 3.74 6.47
N THR A 19 9.44 2.44 6.72
CA THR A 19 8.15 1.88 7.15
C THR A 19 7.79 2.34 8.56
N PHE A 20 8.62 2.05 9.58
CA PHE A 20 8.27 2.41 10.96
C PHE A 20 8.20 3.93 11.17
N ASN A 21 9.08 4.69 10.54
CA ASN A 21 9.00 6.15 10.56
C ASN A 21 7.67 6.67 9.97
N THR A 22 7.21 6.09 8.84
CA THR A 22 5.89 6.41 8.26
C THR A 22 4.76 6.05 9.23
N LEU A 23 4.83 4.89 9.88
CA LEU A 23 3.81 4.44 10.82
C LEU A 23 3.71 5.32 12.07
N LYS A 24 4.83 5.89 12.51
CA LYS A 24 4.87 6.79 13.66
C LYS A 24 4.42 8.20 13.29
N ASN A 25 4.91 8.73 12.17
CA ASN A 25 4.87 10.17 11.89
C ASN A 25 3.91 10.58 10.76
N GLN A 26 3.42 9.66 9.93
CA GLN A 26 2.57 9.99 8.75
C GLN A 26 1.10 9.59 8.96
N GLY A 27 0.57 9.83 10.17
CA GLY A 27 -0.88 9.73 10.44
C GLY A 27 -1.41 8.34 10.83
N TYR A 28 -0.56 7.31 10.93
CA TYR A 28 -0.95 6.01 11.46
C TYR A 28 -0.96 5.96 13.00
N HIS A 29 -0.28 6.92 13.64
CA HIS A 29 -0.24 7.11 15.10
C HIS A 29 0.01 5.79 15.83
N PHE A 30 0.95 4.99 15.32
CA PHE A 30 1.20 3.63 15.82
C PHE A 30 1.56 3.59 17.32
N GLU A 31 2.11 4.68 17.85
CA GLU A 31 2.47 4.83 19.27
C GLU A 31 1.33 5.42 20.13
N HIS A 32 0.19 5.78 19.54
CA HIS A 32 -0.92 6.43 20.23
C HIS A 32 -2.03 5.44 20.61
N ASN A 33 -2.18 5.22 21.90
CA ASN A 33 -3.33 4.50 22.46
C ASN A 33 -4.45 5.53 22.65
N TYR A 34 -5.42 5.57 21.72
CA TYR A 34 -6.55 6.52 21.65
C TYR A 34 -7.52 6.48 22.87
N GLY A 35 -7.03 6.61 24.11
CA GLY A 35 -7.83 6.69 25.33
C GLY A 35 -8.50 5.38 25.76
N HIS A 36 -8.48 4.34 24.95
CA HIS A 36 -8.92 2.99 25.31
C HIS A 36 -7.72 2.25 25.94
N GLY A 37 -7.88 1.79 27.18
CA GLY A 37 -6.80 1.26 28.02
C GLY A 37 -5.88 0.20 27.41
N TYR A 38 -4.79 -0.09 28.13
CA TYR A 38 -3.63 -0.90 27.72
C TYR A 38 -3.90 -2.37 27.35
N GLU A 39 -5.14 -2.85 27.38
CA GLU A 39 -5.47 -4.23 27.05
C GLU A 39 -5.81 -4.36 25.56
N HIS A 40 -4.85 -4.91 24.82
CA HIS A 40 -4.96 -5.50 23.47
C HIS A 40 -5.34 -4.58 22.29
N LEU A 41 -5.90 -3.37 22.47
CA LEU A 41 -6.32 -2.53 21.33
C LEU A 41 -5.15 -2.13 20.42
N ALA A 42 -4.03 -1.68 21.00
CA ALA A 42 -2.82 -1.32 20.26
C ALA A 42 -2.31 -2.50 19.42
N THR A 43 -2.29 -3.69 20.02
CA THR A 43 -1.90 -4.93 19.36
C THR A 43 -2.86 -5.30 18.24
N VAL A 44 -4.17 -5.19 18.45
CA VAL A 44 -5.18 -5.45 17.42
C VAL A 44 -5.06 -4.50 16.24
N LEU A 45 -4.89 -3.19 16.50
CA LEU A 45 -4.67 -2.20 15.44
C LEU A 45 -3.37 -2.45 14.67
N ALA A 46 -2.29 -2.83 15.35
CA ALA A 46 -1.05 -3.24 14.72
C ALA A 46 -1.26 -4.47 13.81
N LEU A 47 -1.98 -5.49 14.28
CA LEU A 47 -2.29 -6.69 13.49
C LEU A 47 -3.16 -6.36 12.27
N LEU A 48 -4.18 -5.51 12.43
CA LEU A 48 -5.03 -5.05 11.31
C LEU A 48 -4.22 -4.27 10.28
N MET A 49 -3.25 -3.45 10.71
CA MET A 49 -2.35 -2.72 9.83
C MET A 49 -1.43 -3.66 9.05
N PHE A 50 -0.80 -4.62 9.72
CA PHE A 50 0.01 -5.64 9.03
C PHE A 50 -0.83 -6.49 8.08
N LEU A 51 -2.06 -6.82 8.45
CA LEU A 51 -3.01 -7.51 7.58
C LEU A 51 -3.32 -6.67 6.33
N ALA A 52 -3.62 -5.37 6.49
CA ALA A 52 -3.88 -4.48 5.37
C ALA A 52 -2.69 -4.39 4.41
N PHE A 53 -1.46 -4.26 4.93
CA PHE A 53 -0.25 -4.28 4.09
C PHE A 53 -0.02 -5.62 3.40
N THR A 54 -0.29 -6.73 4.09
CA THR A 54 -0.14 -8.07 3.50
C THR A 54 -1.14 -8.25 2.36
N VAL A 55 -2.40 -7.85 2.56
CA VAL A 55 -3.43 -7.90 1.52
C VAL A 55 -3.03 -7.02 0.33
N ASP A 56 -2.55 -5.80 0.57
CA ASP A 56 -2.09 -4.90 -0.50
C ASP A 56 -0.92 -5.52 -1.28
N GLN A 57 0.08 -6.10 -0.59
CA GLN A 57 1.20 -6.79 -1.24
C GLN A 57 0.76 -8.01 -2.06
N ILE A 58 -0.20 -8.79 -1.57
CA ILE A 58 -0.80 -9.92 -2.31
C ILE A 58 -1.50 -9.40 -3.56
N LEU A 59 -2.32 -8.35 -3.45
CA LEU A 59 -3.01 -7.76 -4.60
C LEU A 59 -2.01 -7.24 -5.64
N GLN A 60 -0.95 -6.53 -5.21
CA GLN A 60 0.10 -6.05 -6.12
C GLN A 60 0.83 -7.19 -6.83
N SER A 61 0.96 -8.36 -6.18
CA SER A 61 1.72 -9.51 -6.70
C SER A 61 0.87 -10.43 -7.58
N CYS A 62 -0.41 -10.61 -7.26
CA CYS A 62 -1.28 -11.58 -7.91
C CYS A 62 -2.19 -10.95 -8.98
N TRP A 63 -2.47 -9.64 -8.92
CA TRP A 63 -3.47 -9.04 -9.79
C TRP A 63 -2.85 -8.46 -11.06
N SER A 64 -3.02 -9.19 -12.17
CA SER A 64 -2.45 -8.83 -13.48
C SER A 64 -2.92 -7.46 -13.98
N LEU A 65 -4.21 -7.13 -13.86
CA LEU A 65 -4.75 -5.82 -14.27
C LEU A 65 -4.08 -4.68 -13.51
N PHE A 66 -3.90 -4.82 -12.20
CA PHE A 66 -3.18 -3.83 -11.39
C PHE A 66 -1.74 -3.65 -11.87
N GLN A 67 -1.04 -4.74 -12.14
CA GLN A 67 0.35 -4.71 -12.61
C GLN A 67 0.47 -4.00 -13.96
N GLN A 68 -0.44 -4.29 -14.89
CA GLN A 68 -0.48 -3.63 -16.20
C GLN A 68 -0.72 -2.13 -16.05
N VAL A 69 -1.72 -1.71 -15.28
CA VAL A 69 -2.02 -0.29 -15.04
C VAL A 69 -0.86 0.41 -14.32
N ARG A 70 -0.29 -0.21 -13.30
CA ARG A 70 0.89 0.32 -12.59
C ARG A 70 2.08 0.51 -13.52
N SER A 71 2.36 -0.46 -14.39
CA SER A 71 3.45 -0.37 -15.35
C SER A 71 3.23 0.77 -16.36
N GLY A 72 1.99 0.98 -16.82
CA GLY A 72 1.63 2.07 -17.72
C GLY A 72 1.73 3.46 -17.09
N LEU A 73 1.36 3.59 -15.80
CA LEU A 73 1.43 4.86 -15.05
C LEU A 73 2.83 5.21 -14.54
N ARG A 74 3.77 4.25 -14.55
CA ARG A 74 5.18 4.34 -14.14
C ARG A 74 5.44 4.62 -12.65
N THR A 75 4.58 5.39 -11.98
CA THR A 75 4.74 5.76 -10.57
C THR A 75 3.55 5.33 -9.74
N THR A 76 3.82 4.85 -8.52
CA THR A 76 2.77 4.48 -7.55
C THR A 76 1.99 5.70 -7.09
N ALA A 77 2.65 6.85 -6.89
CA ALA A 77 1.99 8.10 -6.52
C ALA A 77 0.87 8.48 -7.50
N LYS A 78 1.13 8.40 -8.80
CA LYS A 78 0.13 8.70 -9.84
C LYS A 78 -1.02 7.70 -9.87
N LEU A 79 -0.74 6.41 -9.66
CA LEU A 79 -1.76 5.37 -9.54
C LEU A 79 -2.71 5.67 -8.38
N TRP A 80 -2.17 5.94 -7.19
CA TRP A 80 -2.96 6.21 -6.00
C TRP A 80 -3.73 7.53 -6.10
N ASP A 81 -3.15 8.56 -6.71
CA ASP A 81 -3.81 9.83 -6.94
C ASP A 81 -5.00 9.70 -7.90
N CYS A 82 -4.81 8.97 -9.01
CA CYS A 82 -5.90 8.69 -9.94
C CYS A 82 -6.98 7.81 -9.32
N LEU A 83 -6.59 6.74 -8.61
CA LEU A 83 -7.52 5.85 -7.90
C LEU A 83 -8.43 6.67 -6.97
N ARG A 84 -7.84 7.54 -6.15
CA ARG A 84 -8.56 8.40 -5.21
C ARG A 84 -9.48 9.39 -5.92
N SER A 85 -9.03 9.97 -7.02
CA SER A 85 -9.82 10.92 -7.81
C SER A 85 -11.03 10.23 -8.45
N LEU A 86 -10.84 9.06 -9.05
CA LEU A 86 -11.93 8.28 -9.65
C LEU A 86 -12.95 7.84 -8.61
N PHE A 87 -12.48 7.32 -7.46
CA PHE A 87 -13.36 6.93 -6.35
C PHE A 87 -14.24 8.06 -5.83
N LYS A 88 -13.75 9.31 -5.87
CA LYS A 88 -14.49 10.47 -5.37
C LYS A 88 -15.54 10.98 -6.36
N VAL A 89 -15.34 10.75 -7.65
CA VAL A 89 -16.12 11.42 -8.72
C VAL A 89 -17.10 10.47 -9.40
N LEU A 90 -16.80 9.16 -9.45
CA LEU A 90 -17.59 8.19 -10.22
C LEU A 90 -17.92 6.95 -9.38
N PRO A 91 -19.17 6.44 -9.46
CA PRO A 91 -19.49 5.12 -8.93
C PRO A 91 -18.96 4.02 -9.87
N PHE A 92 -18.37 2.97 -9.30
CA PHE A 92 -17.90 1.79 -10.04
C PHE A 92 -18.51 0.52 -9.45
N ALA A 93 -18.94 -0.40 -10.33
CA ALA A 93 -19.52 -1.68 -9.91
C ALA A 93 -18.48 -2.67 -9.36
N SER A 94 -17.19 -2.46 -9.65
CA SER A 94 -16.10 -3.29 -9.13
C SER A 94 -14.76 -2.54 -9.20
N MET A 95 -13.77 -3.02 -8.44
CA MET A 95 -12.39 -2.53 -8.56
C MET A 95 -11.84 -2.74 -9.97
N SER A 96 -12.13 -3.86 -10.63
CA SER A 96 -11.71 -4.09 -12.02
C SER A 96 -12.26 -3.04 -12.97
N ALA A 97 -13.54 -2.66 -12.84
CA ALA A 97 -14.14 -1.61 -13.66
C ALA A 97 -13.43 -0.26 -13.48
N LEU A 98 -13.05 0.07 -12.25
CA LEU A 98 -12.26 1.27 -11.97
C LEU A 98 -10.90 1.22 -12.67
N TYR A 99 -10.14 0.14 -12.52
CA TYR A 99 -8.80 0.02 -13.12
C TYR A 99 -8.85 -0.02 -14.65
N ILE A 100 -9.88 -0.61 -15.26
CA ILE A 100 -10.12 -0.55 -16.70
C ILE A 100 -10.39 0.90 -17.13
N HIS A 101 -11.22 1.63 -16.38
CA HIS A 101 -11.48 3.04 -16.66
C HIS A 101 -10.20 3.89 -16.53
N MET A 102 -9.39 3.63 -15.49
CA MET A 102 -8.08 4.25 -15.32
C MET A 102 -7.15 3.95 -16.50
N ALA A 103 -7.10 2.70 -16.98
CA ALA A 103 -6.32 2.33 -18.15
C ALA A 103 -6.76 3.11 -19.40
N SER A 104 -8.08 3.26 -19.60
CA SER A 104 -8.67 4.03 -20.70
C SER A 104 -8.25 5.50 -20.67
N LEU A 105 -8.33 6.16 -19.50
CA LEU A 105 -7.96 7.58 -19.33
C LEU A 105 -6.51 7.86 -19.73
N TYR A 106 -5.60 6.93 -19.44
CA TYR A 106 -4.18 7.07 -19.74
C TYR A 106 -3.75 6.35 -21.02
N ARG A 107 -4.71 5.82 -21.81
CA ARG A 107 -4.45 5.05 -23.04
C ARG A 107 -3.45 3.90 -22.83
N ILE A 108 -3.54 3.23 -21.69
CA ILE A 108 -2.70 2.08 -21.35
C ILE A 108 -3.26 0.86 -22.08
N GLN A 109 -2.42 0.21 -22.88
CA GLN A 109 -2.77 -1.03 -23.56
C GLN A 109 -2.77 -2.19 -22.55
N LEU A 110 -3.94 -2.71 -22.27
CA LEU A 110 -4.09 -3.94 -21.48
C LEU A 110 -3.83 -5.15 -22.37
N ARG A 111 -3.10 -6.14 -21.83
CA ARG A 111 -2.77 -7.42 -22.48
C ARG A 111 -3.63 -8.54 -21.94
#